data_AF-V9GHB3-F1
#
_entry.id   AF-V9GHB3-F1
#
_cell.length_a   1.000
_cell.length_b   1.000
_cell.length_c   1.000
_cell.angle_alpha   90.00
_cell.angle_beta   90.00
_cell.angle_gamma   90.00
#
_symmetry.space_group_name_H-M   'P 1'
#
loop_
_entity.id
_entity.type
_entity.pdbx_description
1 polymer ?
#
loop_
_entity_poly.entity_id
_entity_poly.type
_entity_poly.pdbx_seq_one_letter_code
_entity_poly.pdbx_strand_id
1 'polypeptide(L)'
;MITDIEDQDIERILEYQESLLYSQKESIQAKLDGLHVAKELMREGYEVPWELLSHLMRSLNEVDMSAWKEYEFPEEDSRLFQKVFTSEQMVLDFYNTFRKISLQAAAYKASKVPIESTLAETLAKGWKGMVQTVTDGDEQVLAAFLSVDNNREQWNAGERHLVMAAEDYLADVLKHHDDRK
;
A
#
# COMPACT_ATOMS: atom_id res chain seq x y z
N MET A 1 41.24 17.13 0.93
CA MET A 1 41.18 15.70 1.32
C MET A 1 40.83 15.48 2.80
N ILE A 2 40.33 16.50 3.51
CA ILE A 2 39.66 16.34 4.83
C ILE A 2 38.17 16.73 4.70
N THR A 3 37.85 17.66 3.79
CA THR A 3 36.49 18.10 3.43
C THR A 3 35.62 17.00 2.77
N ASP A 4 36.18 16.17 1.88
CA ASP A 4 35.39 15.14 1.18
C ASP A 4 34.83 14.04 2.10
N ILE A 5 35.47 13.79 3.25
CA ILE A 5 35.03 12.77 4.22
C ILE A 5 33.92 13.35 5.12
N GLU A 6 34.06 14.61 5.55
CA GLU A 6 33.02 15.30 6.31
C GLU A 6 31.75 15.55 5.47
N ASP A 7 31.90 15.87 4.18
CA ASP A 7 30.77 16.08 3.27
C ASP A 7 30.01 14.76 2.99
N GLN A 8 30.72 13.63 2.83
CA GLN A 8 30.09 12.31 2.69
C GLN A 8 29.36 11.85 3.97
N ASP A 9 29.89 12.19 5.14
CA ASP A 9 29.22 11.89 6.41
C ASP A 9 27.97 12.76 6.60
N ILE A 10 27.99 14.03 6.17
CA ILE A 10 26.83 14.92 6.20
C ILE A 10 25.75 14.43 5.23
N GLU A 11 26.12 14.05 3.99
CA GLU A 11 25.17 13.54 3.00
C GLU A 11 24.44 12.29 3.51
N ARG A 12 25.15 11.32 4.09
CA ARG A 12 24.54 10.12 4.68
C ARG A 12 23.62 10.44 5.87
N ILE A 13 23.98 11.43 6.69
CA ILE A 13 23.11 11.88 7.79
C ILE A 13 21.82 12.50 7.23
N LEU A 14 21.93 13.30 6.17
CA LEU A 14 20.78 13.93 5.52
C LEU A 14 19.85 12.88 4.88
N GLU A 15 20.40 11.92 4.15
CA GLU A 15 19.64 10.79 3.56
C GLU A 15 18.91 9.98 4.64
N TYR A 16 19.57 9.70 5.77
CA TYR A 16 18.97 9.02 6.89
C TYR A 16 17.82 9.83 7.52
N GLN A 17 18.02 11.13 7.72
CA GLN A 17 16.97 12.02 8.26
C GLN A 17 15.77 12.11 7.31
N GLU A 18 16.02 12.22 6.01
CA GLU A 18 14.98 12.23 4.98
C GLU A 18 14.17 10.93 5.02
N SER A 19 14.85 9.78 5.04
CA SER A 19 14.19 8.46 5.13
C SER A 19 13.32 8.33 6.40
N LEU A 20 13.82 8.82 7.54
CA LEU A 20 13.07 8.83 8.80
C LEU A 20 11.82 9.69 8.72
N LEU A 21 11.92 10.89 8.13
CA LEU A 21 10.79 11.81 7.97
C LEU A 21 9.72 11.26 7.03
N TYR A 22 10.13 10.60 5.94
CA TYR A 22 9.19 9.88 5.07
C TYR A 22 8.49 8.75 5.82
N SER A 23 9.22 7.90 6.56
CA SER A 23 8.59 6.85 7.37
C SER A 23 7.59 7.41 8.39
N GLN A 24 7.90 8.54 9.04
CA GLN A 24 6.97 9.23 9.94
C GLN A 24 5.72 9.76 9.22
N LYS A 25 5.90 10.36 8.04
CA LYS A 25 4.79 10.82 7.20
C LYS A 25 3.87 9.65 6.84
N GLU A 26 4.42 8.52 6.41
CA GLU A 26 3.63 7.34 6.05
C GLU A 26 2.94 6.69 7.24
N SER A 27 3.59 6.66 8.41
CA SER A 27 2.97 6.26 9.66
C SER A 27 1.75 7.13 10.01
N ILE A 28 1.86 8.45 9.86
CA ILE A 28 0.75 9.37 10.11
C ILE A 28 -0.36 9.17 9.08
N GLN A 29 -0.02 9.02 7.80
CA GLN A 29 -0.97 8.81 6.71
C GLN A 29 -1.79 7.52 6.93
N ALA A 30 -1.14 6.41 7.30
CA ALA A 30 -1.83 5.15 7.60
C ALA A 30 -2.83 5.29 8.77
N LYS A 31 -2.50 6.10 9.78
CA LYS A 31 -3.44 6.38 10.88
C LYS A 31 -4.62 7.22 10.42
N LEU A 32 -4.38 8.24 9.60
CA LEU A 32 -5.45 9.04 9.00
C LEU A 32 -6.38 8.17 8.16
N ASP A 33 -5.83 7.27 7.35
CA ASP A 33 -6.62 6.35 6.56
C ASP A 33 -7.45 5.40 7.43
N GLY A 34 -6.89 4.82 8.50
CA GLY A 34 -7.67 4.02 9.46
C GLY A 34 -8.83 4.79 10.09
N LEU A 35 -8.62 6.08 10.43
CA LEU A 35 -9.69 6.94 10.93
C LEU A 35 -10.74 7.27 9.86
N HIS A 36 -10.33 7.46 8.61
CA HIS A 36 -11.26 7.68 7.51
C HIS A 36 -12.14 6.46 7.28
N VAL A 37 -11.54 5.25 7.23
CA VAL A 37 -12.28 3.98 7.08
C VAL A 37 -13.28 3.78 8.22
N ALA A 38 -12.87 4.03 9.46
CA ALA A 38 -13.78 3.97 10.60
C ALA A 38 -14.97 4.94 10.44
N LYS A 39 -14.71 6.19 10.01
CA LYS A 39 -15.77 7.18 9.77
C LYS A 39 -16.68 6.79 8.61
N GLU A 40 -16.15 6.20 7.55
CA GLU A 40 -16.94 5.68 6.41
C GLU A 40 -17.90 4.57 6.89
N LEU A 41 -17.38 3.59 7.63
CA LEU A 41 -18.19 2.51 8.21
C LEU A 41 -19.31 3.05 9.11
N MET A 42 -18.98 3.99 10.00
CA MET A 42 -19.98 4.62 10.90
C MET A 42 -21.08 5.36 10.13
N ARG A 43 -20.72 6.09 9.06
CA ARG A 43 -21.68 6.83 8.24
C ARG A 43 -22.66 5.92 7.52
N GLU A 44 -22.19 4.77 7.06
CA GLU A 44 -23.00 3.77 6.36
C GLU A 44 -23.71 2.79 7.32
N GLY A 45 -23.57 2.98 8.64
CA GLY A 45 -24.28 2.20 9.66
C GLY A 45 -23.65 0.84 9.99
N TYR A 46 -22.38 0.61 9.61
CA TYR A 46 -21.65 -0.61 9.95
C TYR A 46 -20.94 -0.50 11.30
N GLU A 47 -20.77 -1.64 11.97
CA GLU A 47 -19.94 -1.73 13.16
C GLU A 47 -18.46 -1.57 12.79
N VAL A 48 -17.75 -0.72 13.54
CA VAL A 48 -16.32 -0.48 13.30
C VAL A 48 -15.50 -1.58 13.96
N PRO A 49 -14.56 -2.24 13.24
CA PRO A 49 -13.76 -3.32 13.79
C PRO A 49 -12.54 -2.73 14.52
N TRP A 50 -12.78 -2.11 15.67
CA TRP A 50 -11.78 -1.33 16.41
C TRP A 50 -10.50 -2.11 16.72
N GLU A 51 -10.62 -3.37 17.12
CA GLU A 51 -9.47 -4.22 17.43
C GLU A 51 -8.59 -4.41 16.19
N LEU A 52 -9.19 -4.79 15.05
CA LEU A 52 -8.48 -4.94 13.79
C LEU A 52 -7.84 -3.63 13.33
N LEU A 53 -8.60 -2.54 13.29
CA LEU A 53 -8.09 -1.24 12.82
C LEU A 53 -6.96 -0.74 13.71
N SER A 54 -7.09 -0.84 15.04
CA SER A 54 -6.03 -0.41 15.96
C SER A 54 -4.77 -1.27 15.82
N HIS A 55 -4.91 -2.58 15.61
CA HIS A 55 -3.78 -3.48 15.36
C HIS A 55 -3.08 -3.13 14.04
N LEU A 56 -3.84 -2.99 12.95
CA LEU A 56 -3.30 -2.62 11.64
C LEU A 56 -2.59 -1.27 11.71
N MET A 57 -3.22 -0.22 12.23
CA MET A 57 -2.63 1.12 12.39
C MET A 57 -1.35 1.12 13.24
N ARG A 58 -1.21 0.19 14.19
CA ARG A 58 0.01 0.06 15.00
C ARG A 58 1.10 -0.68 14.23
N SER A 59 0.79 -1.83 13.64
CA SER A 59 1.75 -2.63 12.86
C SER A 59 2.30 -1.86 11.65
N LEU A 60 1.49 -0.99 11.07
CA LEU A 60 1.85 -0.13 9.96
C LEU A 60 2.78 1.04 10.35
N ASN A 61 3.00 1.31 11.64
CA ASN A 61 4.02 2.26 12.12
C ASN A 61 5.42 1.65 12.18
N GLU A 62 5.51 0.32 12.22
CA GLU A 62 6.80 -0.39 12.28
C GLU A 62 7.37 -0.64 10.88
N VAL A 63 6.65 -0.20 9.84
CA VAL A 63 7.07 -0.26 8.46
C VAL A 63 8.05 0.86 8.18
N ASP A 64 9.33 0.51 8.24
CA ASP A 64 10.38 1.37 7.71
C ASP A 64 10.39 1.23 6.17
N MET A 65 10.26 2.36 5.47
CA MET A 65 10.37 2.41 4.01
C MET A 65 11.76 1.98 3.52
N SER A 66 12.76 1.94 4.41
CA SER A 66 14.06 1.32 4.13
C SER A 66 13.96 -0.13 3.68
N ALA A 67 12.95 -0.89 4.15
CA ALA A 67 12.73 -2.27 3.74
C ALA A 67 12.50 -2.39 2.21
N TRP A 68 11.86 -1.39 1.60
CA TRP A 68 11.69 -1.32 0.15
C TRP A 68 12.93 -0.80 -0.57
N LYS A 69 13.76 0.02 0.08
CA LYS A 69 15.06 0.45 -0.47
C LYS A 69 16.06 -0.71 -0.55
N GLU A 70 15.97 -1.65 0.38
CA GLU A 70 16.81 -2.85 0.44
C GLU A 70 16.20 -4.05 -0.33
N TYR A 71 14.98 -3.90 -0.87
CA TYR A 71 14.34 -4.96 -1.64
C TYR A 71 15.03 -5.14 -3.00
N GLU A 72 15.63 -6.31 -3.20
CA GLU A 72 16.27 -6.65 -4.47
C GLU A 72 15.23 -7.16 -5.48
N PHE A 73 14.76 -6.24 -6.33
CA PHE A 73 13.93 -6.60 -7.47
C PHE A 73 14.75 -7.36 -8.52
N PRO A 74 14.16 -8.36 -9.21
CA PRO A 74 14.74 -8.90 -10.43
C PRO A 74 15.08 -7.76 -11.42
N GLU A 75 16.17 -7.91 -12.20
CA GLU A 75 16.64 -6.83 -13.08
C GLU A 75 15.59 -6.43 -14.12
N GLU A 76 14.82 -7.39 -14.62
CA GLU A 76 13.73 -7.15 -15.57
C GLU A 76 12.58 -6.35 -14.93
N ASP A 77 12.16 -6.72 -13.73
CA ASP A 77 11.13 -6.00 -12.95
C ASP A 77 11.58 -4.58 -12.60
N SER A 78 12.84 -4.42 -12.19
CA SER A 78 13.45 -3.12 -11.89
C SER A 78 13.36 -2.16 -13.08
N ARG A 79 13.68 -2.64 -14.29
CA ARG A 79 13.62 -1.83 -15.52
C ARG A 79 12.19 -1.45 -15.88
N LEU A 80 11.21 -2.30 -15.58
CA LEU A 80 9.79 -1.98 -15.77
C LEU A 80 9.34 -0.91 -14.76
N PHE A 81 9.66 -1.08 -13.48
CA PHE A 81 9.32 -0.09 -12.46
C PHE A 81 9.97 1.28 -12.70
N GLN A 82 11.21 1.34 -13.20
CA GLN A 82 11.85 2.61 -13.57
C GLN A 82 11.16 3.33 -14.75
N LYS A 83 10.46 2.61 -15.63
CA LYS A 83 9.65 3.22 -16.70
C LYS A 83 8.33 3.76 -16.18
N VAL A 84 7.71 3.05 -15.24
CA VAL A 84 6.43 3.41 -14.62
C VAL A 84 6.59 4.56 -13.64
N PHE A 85 7.59 4.47 -12.77
CA PHE A 85 7.85 5.42 -11.71
C PHE A 85 9.03 6.33 -12.07
N THR A 86 8.72 7.48 -12.66
CA THR A 86 9.69 8.53 -12.99
C THR A 86 10.10 9.42 -11.81
N SER A 87 9.53 9.21 -10.61
CA SER A 87 9.91 9.89 -9.38
C SER A 87 9.60 9.06 -8.13
N GLU A 88 10.34 9.30 -7.06
CA GLU A 88 10.10 8.67 -5.75
C GLU A 88 8.70 9.00 -5.21
N GLN A 89 8.22 10.23 -5.44
CA GLN A 89 6.87 10.63 -5.03
C GLN A 89 5.79 9.74 -5.64
N MET A 90 5.94 9.30 -6.90
CA MET A 90 4.96 8.40 -7.51
C MET A 90 5.01 6.99 -6.93
N VAL A 91 6.18 6.51 -6.52
CA VAL A 91 6.31 5.23 -5.79
C VAL A 91 5.55 5.32 -4.47
N LEU A 92 5.76 6.40 -3.72
CA LEU A 92 5.08 6.66 -2.45
C LEU A 92 3.57 6.78 -2.64
N ASP A 93 3.11 7.51 -3.66
CA ASP A 93 1.68 7.70 -3.94
C ASP A 93 0.99 6.37 -4.28
N PHE A 94 1.63 5.54 -5.11
CA PHE A 94 1.14 4.20 -5.43
C PHE A 94 1.04 3.34 -4.17
N TYR A 95 2.14 3.25 -3.42
CA TYR A 95 2.24 2.43 -2.22
C TYR A 95 1.19 2.82 -1.17
N ASN A 96 0.99 4.12 -0.95
CA ASN A 96 -0.04 4.63 -0.04
C ASN A 96 -1.45 4.32 -0.51
N THR A 97 -1.71 4.45 -1.80
CA THR A 97 -2.99 4.08 -2.42
C THR A 97 -3.27 2.59 -2.22
N PHE A 98 -2.28 1.75 -2.49
CA PHE A 98 -2.35 0.29 -2.28
C PHE A 98 -2.66 -0.06 -0.82
N ARG A 99 -1.94 0.55 0.13
CA ARG A 99 -2.17 0.34 1.57
C ARG A 99 -3.56 0.77 2.01
N LYS A 100 -4.02 1.93 1.54
CA LYS A 100 -5.35 2.46 1.85
C LYS A 100 -6.45 1.52 1.35
N ILE A 101 -6.35 1.04 0.11
CA ILE A 101 -7.32 0.09 -0.46
C ILE A 101 -7.31 -1.21 0.32
N SER A 102 -6.12 -1.73 0.66
CA SER A 102 -6.00 -2.94 1.49
C SER A 102 -6.60 -2.76 2.87
N LEU A 103 -6.41 -1.59 3.50
CA LEU A 103 -6.99 -1.27 4.80
C LEU A 103 -8.52 -1.19 4.74
N GLN A 104 -9.07 -0.57 3.70
CA GLN A 104 -10.52 -0.55 3.44
C GLN A 104 -11.06 -1.97 3.28
N ALA A 105 -10.45 -2.79 2.43
CA ALA A 105 -10.84 -4.17 2.21
C ALA A 105 -10.85 -5.00 3.51
N ALA A 106 -9.77 -4.93 4.30
CA ALA A 106 -9.67 -5.64 5.57
C ALA A 106 -10.74 -5.21 6.57
N ALA A 107 -10.97 -3.90 6.70
CA ALA A 107 -12.00 -3.38 7.60
C ALA A 107 -13.42 -3.75 7.13
N TYR A 108 -13.69 -3.65 5.83
CA TYR A 108 -14.99 -3.99 5.24
C TYR A 108 -15.31 -5.47 5.41
N LYS A 109 -14.32 -6.35 5.23
CA LYS A 109 -14.42 -7.79 5.54
C LYS A 109 -14.83 -8.01 7.00
N ALA A 110 -14.12 -7.40 7.94
CA ALA A 110 -14.37 -7.56 9.37
C ALA A 110 -15.73 -6.99 9.81
N SER A 111 -16.16 -5.90 9.19
CA SER A 111 -17.48 -5.27 9.39
C SER A 111 -18.61 -5.95 8.63
N LYS A 112 -18.31 -7.00 7.84
CA LYS A 112 -19.27 -7.74 7.00
C LYS A 112 -20.04 -6.82 6.04
N VAL A 113 -19.35 -5.85 5.47
CA VAL A 113 -19.89 -5.00 4.41
C VAL A 113 -20.24 -5.91 3.21
N PRO A 114 -21.45 -5.86 2.64
CA PRO A 114 -21.81 -6.64 1.46
C PRO A 114 -21.00 -6.23 0.24
N ILE A 115 -20.63 -7.20 -0.61
CA ILE A 115 -19.85 -6.96 -1.84
C ILE A 115 -20.64 -6.15 -2.89
N GLU A 116 -21.96 -6.12 -2.78
CA GLU A 116 -22.87 -5.34 -3.62
C GLU A 116 -23.06 -3.89 -3.13
N SER A 117 -22.51 -3.54 -1.97
CA SER A 117 -22.67 -2.21 -1.38
C SER A 117 -21.94 -1.12 -2.17
N THR A 118 -22.37 0.13 -2.02
CA THR A 118 -21.67 1.30 -2.58
C THR A 118 -20.21 1.41 -2.09
N LEU A 119 -19.94 0.99 -0.85
CA LEU A 119 -18.57 0.95 -0.31
C LEU A 119 -17.70 -0.06 -1.07
N ALA A 120 -18.22 -1.25 -1.35
CA ALA A 120 -17.53 -2.27 -2.11
C ALA A 120 -17.34 -1.86 -3.59
N GLU A 121 -18.34 -1.24 -4.22
CA GLU A 121 -18.21 -0.71 -5.57
C GLU A 121 -17.14 0.40 -5.65
N THR A 122 -17.11 1.30 -4.67
CA THR A 122 -16.09 2.36 -4.58
C THR A 122 -14.69 1.77 -4.40
N LEU A 123 -14.56 0.73 -3.57
CA LEU A 123 -13.31 -0.02 -3.39
C LEU A 123 -12.84 -0.65 -4.71
N ALA A 124 -13.74 -1.32 -5.44
CA ALA A 124 -13.44 -1.94 -6.73
C ALA A 124 -12.96 -0.90 -7.76
N LYS A 125 -13.64 0.26 -7.83
CA LYS A 125 -13.24 1.38 -8.71
C LYS A 125 -11.86 1.91 -8.33
N GLY A 126 -11.57 2.08 -7.04
CA GLY A 126 -10.27 2.51 -6.53
C GLY A 126 -9.14 1.56 -6.94
N TRP A 127 -9.33 0.25 -6.73
CA TRP A 127 -8.36 -0.77 -7.14
C TRP A 127 -8.11 -0.77 -8.65
N LYS A 128 -9.17 -0.81 -9.46
CA LYS A 128 -9.06 -0.79 -10.92
C LYS A 128 -8.38 0.48 -11.42
N GLY A 129 -8.71 1.64 -10.83
CA GLY A 129 -8.06 2.91 -11.13
C GLY A 129 -6.56 2.86 -10.85
N MET A 130 -6.17 2.40 -9.65
CA MET A 130 -4.76 2.25 -9.27
C MET A 130 -4.01 1.32 -10.22
N VAL A 131 -4.55 0.12 -10.51
CA VAL A 131 -3.93 -0.84 -11.43
C VAL A 131 -3.79 -0.22 -12.83
N GLN A 132 -4.83 0.43 -13.36
CA GLN A 132 -4.74 1.08 -14.66
C GLN A 132 -3.69 2.20 -14.66
N THR A 133 -3.57 2.99 -13.59
CA THR A 133 -2.59 4.08 -13.51
C THR A 133 -1.16 3.56 -13.57
N VAL A 134 -0.83 2.46 -12.89
CA VAL A 134 0.55 1.95 -12.85
C VAL A 134 0.89 1.00 -13.98
N THR A 135 -0.10 0.33 -14.57
CA THR A 135 0.15 -0.63 -15.67
C THR A 135 -0.10 -0.02 -17.05
N ASP A 136 -0.99 0.97 -17.17
CA ASP A 136 -1.58 1.42 -18.43
C ASP A 136 -2.11 0.27 -19.32
N GLY A 137 -2.48 -0.86 -18.71
CA GLY A 137 -2.87 -2.08 -19.42
C GLY A 137 -1.71 -2.93 -19.95
N ASP A 138 -0.45 -2.59 -19.64
CA ASP A 138 0.72 -3.41 -19.95
C ASP A 138 0.79 -4.65 -19.04
N GLU A 139 0.56 -5.82 -19.64
CA GLU A 139 0.60 -7.11 -18.96
C GLU A 139 1.98 -7.44 -18.35
N GLN A 140 3.07 -6.91 -18.91
CA GLN A 140 4.42 -7.14 -18.36
C GLN A 140 4.60 -6.38 -17.05
N VAL A 141 4.09 -5.15 -16.98
CA VAL A 141 4.13 -4.36 -15.75
C VAL A 141 3.26 -5.00 -14.67
N LEU A 142 2.07 -5.49 -15.04
CA LEU A 142 1.21 -6.22 -14.12
C LEU A 142 1.90 -7.49 -13.60
N ALA A 143 2.56 -8.26 -14.48
CA ALA A 143 3.31 -9.44 -14.10
C ALA A 143 4.46 -9.12 -13.14
N ALA A 144 5.16 -7.99 -13.32
CA ALA A 144 6.19 -7.53 -12.39
C ALA A 144 5.63 -7.22 -10.99
N PHE A 145 4.46 -6.57 -10.89
CA PHE A 145 3.79 -6.38 -9.59
C PHE A 145 3.39 -7.72 -8.95
N LEU A 146 2.87 -8.66 -9.74
CA LEU A 146 2.53 -10.01 -9.26
C LEU A 146 3.77 -10.80 -8.82
N SER A 147 4.92 -10.60 -9.45
CA SER A 147 6.20 -11.17 -9.04
C SER A 147 6.60 -10.71 -7.63
N VAL A 148 6.47 -9.41 -7.35
CA VAL A 148 6.71 -8.85 -6.01
C VAL A 148 5.72 -9.40 -4.98
N ASP A 149 4.45 -9.51 -5.37
CA ASP A 149 3.37 -10.06 -4.54
C ASP A 149 3.55 -11.54 -4.21
N ASN A 150 4.06 -12.34 -5.13
CA ASN A 150 4.39 -13.75 -4.89
C ASN A 150 5.55 -13.94 -3.90
N ASN A 151 6.31 -12.88 -3.60
CA ASN A 151 7.43 -12.87 -2.67
C ASN A 151 7.12 -12.16 -1.34
N ARG A 152 5.84 -12.17 -0.91
CA ARG A 152 5.36 -11.60 0.37
C ARG A 152 6.13 -12.04 1.62
N GLU A 153 6.87 -13.14 1.58
CA GLU A 153 7.72 -13.56 2.71
C GLU A 153 8.88 -12.59 3.00
N GLN A 154 9.28 -11.80 2.00
CA GLN A 154 10.29 -10.75 2.17
C GLN A 154 9.70 -9.42 2.65
N TRP A 155 8.38 -9.29 2.65
CA TRP A 155 7.72 -8.07 3.10
C TRP A 155 7.76 -8.00 4.62
N ASN A 156 7.65 -6.79 5.17
CA ASN A 156 7.54 -6.67 6.61
C ASN A 156 6.22 -7.29 7.12
N ALA A 157 6.22 -7.70 8.38
CA ALA A 157 5.09 -8.42 8.97
C ALA A 157 3.78 -7.61 8.97
N GLY A 158 3.85 -6.28 9.09
CA GLY A 158 2.68 -5.40 9.09
C GLY A 158 1.98 -5.39 7.74
N GLU A 159 2.73 -5.21 6.65
CA GLU A 159 2.22 -5.25 5.27
C GLU A 159 1.65 -6.61 4.91
N ARG A 160 2.39 -7.68 5.23
CA ARG A 160 1.92 -9.04 4.96
C ARG A 160 0.59 -9.31 5.68
N HIS A 161 0.47 -8.92 6.95
CA HIS A 161 -0.77 -9.07 7.69
C HIS A 161 -1.91 -8.23 7.10
N LEU A 162 -1.63 -7.00 6.67
CA LEU A 162 -2.61 -6.13 6.02
C LEU A 162 -3.20 -6.80 4.76
N VAL A 163 -2.33 -7.29 3.87
CA VAL A 163 -2.78 -7.91 2.61
C VAL A 163 -3.54 -9.21 2.89
N MET A 164 -3.05 -10.07 3.78
CA MET A 164 -3.77 -11.30 4.16
C MET A 164 -5.16 -11.02 4.75
N ALA A 165 -5.31 -9.93 5.49
CA ALA A 165 -6.62 -9.53 6.02
C ALA A 165 -7.58 -9.02 4.93
N ALA A 166 -7.04 -8.42 3.87
CA ALA A 166 -7.77 -7.77 2.80
C ALA A 166 -8.16 -8.70 1.64
N GLU A 167 -7.26 -9.61 1.26
CA GLU A 167 -7.18 -10.23 -0.06
C GLU A 167 -8.47 -10.94 -0.48
N ASP A 168 -8.99 -11.87 0.33
CA ASP A 168 -10.20 -12.63 -0.05
C ASP A 168 -11.39 -11.72 -0.36
N TYR A 169 -11.61 -10.71 0.48
CA TYR A 169 -12.74 -9.79 0.32
C TYR A 169 -12.55 -8.92 -0.91
N LEU A 170 -11.34 -8.42 -1.12
CA LEU A 170 -11.03 -7.63 -2.31
C LEU A 170 -11.20 -8.46 -3.59
N ALA A 171 -10.75 -9.71 -3.60
CA ALA A 171 -10.92 -10.63 -4.72
C ALA A 171 -12.40 -10.88 -5.04
N ASP A 172 -13.23 -11.14 -4.02
CA ASP A 172 -14.68 -11.33 -4.17
C ASP A 172 -15.38 -10.07 -4.72
N VAL A 173 -15.00 -8.90 -4.19
CA VAL A 173 -15.49 -7.60 -4.68
C VAL A 173 -15.11 -7.41 -6.15
N LEU A 174 -13.84 -7.61 -6.51
CA LEU A 174 -13.38 -7.41 -7.88
C LEU A 174 -14.11 -8.33 -8.87
N LYS A 175 -14.22 -9.62 -8.53
CA LYS A 175 -14.95 -10.60 -9.34
C LYS A 175 -16.40 -10.17 -9.59
N HIS A 176 -17.12 -9.80 -8.53
CA HIS A 176 -18.52 -9.35 -8.66
C HIS A 176 -18.67 -8.13 -9.60
N HIS A 177 -17.72 -7.19 -9.54
CA HIS A 177 -17.77 -5.94 -10.30
C HIS A 177 -17.05 -6.00 -11.65
N ASP A 178 -16.36 -7.10 -11.98
CA ASP A 178 -15.83 -7.38 -13.32
C ASP A 178 -16.84 -8.12 -14.21
N ASP A 179 -17.66 -9.01 -13.64
CA ASP A 179 -18.70 -9.77 -14.34
C ASP A 179 -19.90 -8.92 -14.82
N ARG A 180 -19.90 -7.61 -14.54
CA ARG A 180 -20.98 -6.65 -14.88
C ARG A 180 -20.72 -5.82 -16.14
N LYS A 181 -19.70 -6.15 -16.93
CA LYS A 181 -19.45 -5.56 -18.27
C LYS A 181 -20.02 -6.44 -19.39
#